data_AF-A0A7T8JWF5-F1
#
_entry.id   AF-A0A7T8JWF5-F1
#
_cell.length_a   1.000
_cell.length_b   1.000
_cell.length_c   1.000
_cell.angle_alpha   90.00
_cell.angle_beta   90.00
_cell.angle_gamma   90.00
#
_symmetry.space_group_name_H-M   'P 1'
#
loop_
_entity.id
_entity.type
_entity.pdbx_description
1 polymer ?
#
loop_
_entity_poly.entity_id
_entity_poly.type
_entity_poly.pdbx_seq_one_letter_code
_entity_poly.pdbx_strand_id
1 'polypeptide(L)'
;MSNVLPVFKGKGKPATDPASYRPICILPALSKVLETVVKSDLEDHLAKTEALPNTQFGFRKSRSTTAALATAHAKWLEAEQRGKVVGVLGFDLSAAFDTVNQLQLLPKLEKLGIAGTQLKWFHSYLTGGYQRVVWNGTESVFLPVEYGVRQGSILGPILYLVLVADVTSCVGVGNEDNSGYADDFFLWAV
;
A
#
# COMPACT_ATOMS: atom_id res chain seq x y z
N MET A 1 9.52 4.14 -19.08
CA MET A 1 10.85 4.50 -18.55
C MET A 1 10.65 5.62 -17.53
N SER A 2 11.34 5.59 -16.39
CA SER A 2 11.20 6.61 -15.35
C SER A 2 12.53 6.92 -14.68
N ASN A 3 12.65 8.15 -14.17
CA ASN A 3 13.79 8.58 -13.38
C ASN A 3 13.44 8.46 -11.89
N VAL A 4 14.36 7.91 -11.11
CA VAL A 4 14.30 7.83 -9.66
C VAL A 4 15.23 8.89 -9.09
N LEU A 5 14.69 9.81 -8.30
CA LEU A 5 15.44 10.78 -7.53
C LEU A 5 15.47 10.35 -6.06
N PRO A 6 16.62 9.93 -5.54
CA PRO A 6 16.76 9.63 -4.11
C PRO A 6 16.57 10.90 -3.27
N VAL A 7 15.63 10.87 -2.31
CA VAL A 7 15.38 11.98 -1.37
C VAL A 7 15.83 11.57 0.02
N PHE A 8 16.70 12.36 0.66
CA PHE A 8 17.24 12.04 1.97
C PHE A 8 16.17 12.09 3.07
N LYS A 9 16.12 11.07 3.94
CA LYS A 9 15.11 10.95 5.02
C LYS A 9 15.33 11.92 6.19
N GLY A 10 16.55 12.45 6.39
CA GLY A 10 16.81 13.57 7.31
C GLY A 10 16.66 13.31 8.81
N LYS A 11 16.95 12.10 9.32
CA LYS A 11 16.69 11.72 10.73
C LYS A 11 17.91 11.08 11.43
N GLY A 12 19.06 11.76 11.44
CA GLY A 12 20.28 11.25 12.08
C GLY A 12 20.87 9.99 11.43
N LYS A 13 20.37 9.59 10.25
CA LYS A 13 20.91 8.49 9.48
C LYS A 13 22.11 8.95 8.65
N PRO A 14 23.13 8.11 8.45
CA PRO A 14 24.30 8.48 7.67
C PRO A 14 23.93 8.73 6.20
N ALA A 15 24.38 9.86 5.65
CA ALA A 15 24.17 10.20 4.24
C ALA A 15 24.92 9.27 3.27
N THR A 16 25.86 8.48 3.78
CA THR A 16 26.59 7.47 3.01
C THR A 16 25.80 6.17 2.82
N ASP A 17 24.72 5.96 3.59
CA ASP A 17 23.89 4.76 3.51
C ASP A 17 22.74 4.96 2.51
N PRO A 18 22.64 4.16 1.43
CA PRO A 18 21.51 4.19 0.51
C PRO A 18 20.13 4.02 1.19
N ALA A 19 20.04 3.27 2.29
CA ALA A 19 18.80 3.07 3.02
C ALA A 19 18.28 4.36 3.70
N SER A 20 19.14 5.38 3.83
CA SER A 20 18.78 6.72 4.29
C SER A 20 17.99 7.53 3.26
N TYR A 21 17.82 7.03 2.04
CA TYR A 21 17.11 7.71 0.96
C TYR A 21 15.76 7.05 0.68
N ARG A 22 14.84 7.84 0.14
CA ARG A 22 13.59 7.37 -0.48
C ARG A 22 13.73 7.46 -1.99
N PRO A 23 13.59 6.35 -2.75
CA PRO A 23 13.67 6.39 -4.20
C PRO A 23 12.37 6.98 -4.81
N ILE A 24 12.28 8.31 -4.97
CA ILE A 24 11.09 8.93 -5.56
C ILE A 24 11.12 8.81 -7.09
N CYS A 25 10.16 8.08 -7.64
CA CYS A 25 10.00 7.88 -9.06
C CYS A 25 9.21 9.05 -9.70
N ILE A 26 9.84 9.78 -10.61
CA ILE A 26 9.17 10.78 -11.44
C ILE A 26 8.49 10.07 -12.60
N LEU A 27 7.16 9.93 -12.47
CA LEU A 27 6.33 9.39 -13.54
C LEU A 27 6.05 10.44 -14.63
N PRO A 28 6.03 10.03 -15.91
CA PRO A 28 5.56 10.89 -17.00
C PRO A 28 4.14 11.41 -16.74
N ALA A 29 3.87 12.65 -17.14
CA ALA A 29 2.57 13.29 -16.92
C ALA A 29 1.39 12.45 -17.47
N LEU A 30 1.55 11.88 -18.67
CA LEU A 30 0.53 11.00 -19.26
C LEU A 30 0.26 9.75 -18.42
N SER A 31 1.31 9.16 -17.83
CA SER A 31 1.16 8.01 -16.90
C SER A 31 0.32 8.41 -15.69
N LYS A 32 0.56 9.60 -15.12
CA LYS A 32 -0.20 10.10 -13.98
C LYS A 32 -1.68 10.30 -14.32
N VAL A 33 -1.98 10.86 -15.49
CA VAL A 33 -3.36 11.04 -15.96
C VAL A 33 -4.07 9.69 -16.07
N LEU A 34 -3.42 8.72 -16.73
CA LEU A 34 -3.98 7.38 -16.90
C LEU A 34 -4.18 6.66 -15.54
N GLU A 35 -3.17 6.69 -14.67
CA GLU A 35 -3.28 6.12 -13.33
C GLU A 35 -4.39 6.77 -12.51
N THR A 36 -4.64 8.07 -12.68
CA THR A 36 -5.73 8.77 -11.97
C THR A 36 -7.09 8.25 -12.41
N VAL A 37 -7.31 8.08 -13.72
CA VAL A 37 -8.57 7.54 -14.26
C VAL A 37 -8.78 6.11 -13.77
N VAL A 38 -7.79 5.24 -13.97
CA VAL A 38 -7.87 3.83 -13.56
C VAL A 38 -8.05 3.69 -12.05
N LYS A 39 -7.39 4.53 -11.25
CA LYS A 39 -7.57 4.56 -9.80
C LYS A 39 -9.03 4.86 -9.44
N SER A 40 -9.65 5.84 -10.07
CA SER A 40 -11.06 6.19 -9.80
C SER A 40 -11.98 5.01 -10.07
N ASP A 41 -11.83 4.37 -11.24
CA ASP A 41 -12.65 3.22 -11.61
C ASP A 41 -12.44 2.03 -10.66
N LEU A 42 -11.18 1.79 -10.24
CA LEU A 42 -10.84 0.75 -9.29
C LEU A 42 -11.42 1.02 -7.89
N GLU A 43 -11.31 2.26 -7.39
CA GLU A 43 -11.90 2.64 -6.10
C GLU A 43 -13.42 2.42 -6.07
N ASP A 44 -14.12 2.79 -7.15
CA ASP A 44 -15.57 2.59 -7.26
C ASP A 44 -15.93 1.10 -7.32
N HIS A 45 -15.13 0.29 -8.02
CA HIS A 45 -15.32 -1.17 -8.07
C HIS A 45 -15.09 -1.82 -6.70
N LEU A 46 -14.02 -1.45 -5.98
CA LEU A 46 -13.71 -1.96 -4.66
C LEU A 46 -14.76 -1.55 -3.61
N ALA A 47 -15.34 -0.34 -3.75
CA ALA A 47 -16.42 0.11 -2.89
C ALA A 47 -17.71 -0.71 -3.11
N LYS A 48 -18.07 -1.00 -4.37
CA LYS A 48 -19.27 -1.80 -4.71
C LYS A 48 -19.17 -3.26 -4.29
N THR A 49 -17.95 -3.81 -4.31
CA THR A 49 -17.68 -5.21 -3.95
C THR A 49 -17.31 -5.40 -2.47
N GLU A 50 -17.25 -4.32 -1.69
CA GLU A 50 -16.79 -4.31 -0.29
C GLU A 50 -15.45 -5.05 -0.09
N ALA A 51 -14.58 -4.97 -1.09
CA ALA A 51 -13.36 -5.78 -1.19
C ALA A 51 -12.30 -5.45 -0.13
N LEU A 52 -12.34 -4.24 0.44
CA LEU A 52 -11.37 -3.77 1.43
C LEU A 52 -11.98 -3.80 2.85
N PRO A 53 -11.28 -4.38 3.84
CA PRO A 53 -11.75 -4.43 5.22
C PRO A 53 -12.13 -3.05 5.76
N ASN A 54 -13.21 -2.97 6.53
CA ASN A 54 -13.65 -1.71 7.16
C ASN A 54 -12.65 -1.15 8.18
N THR A 55 -11.75 -2.00 8.67
CA THR A 55 -10.67 -1.70 9.59
C THR A 55 -9.40 -1.20 8.91
N GLN A 56 -9.33 -1.18 7.58
CA GLN A 56 -8.24 -0.52 6.85
C GLN A 56 -8.63 0.92 6.54
N PHE A 57 -7.92 1.89 7.11
CA PHE A 57 -8.21 3.31 7.04
C PHE A 57 -7.25 4.10 6.13
N GLY A 58 -6.03 3.58 5.90
CA GLY A 58 -5.02 4.27 5.10
C GLY A 58 -5.41 4.33 3.62
N PHE A 59 -5.05 5.43 2.95
CA PHE A 59 -5.28 5.67 1.51
C PHE A 59 -6.71 5.51 1.00
N ARG A 60 -7.72 5.55 1.88
CA ARG A 60 -9.14 5.44 1.51
C ARG A 60 -9.86 6.76 1.67
N LYS A 61 -10.83 7.01 0.78
CA LYS A 61 -11.74 8.15 0.89
C LYS A 61 -12.52 8.07 2.20
N SER A 62 -12.71 9.22 2.84
CA SER A 62 -13.49 9.38 4.07
C SER A 62 -13.01 8.53 5.27
N ARG A 63 -11.73 8.18 5.30
CA ARG A 63 -11.07 7.49 6.43
C ARG A 63 -9.86 8.33 6.89
N SER A 64 -9.59 8.33 8.19
CA SER A 64 -8.51 9.12 8.79
C SER A 64 -7.81 8.35 9.90
N THR A 65 -6.64 8.84 10.31
CA THR A 65 -5.91 8.34 11.48
C THR A 65 -6.74 8.49 12.76
N THR A 66 -7.49 9.58 12.87
CA THR A 66 -8.40 9.83 14.00
C THR A 66 -9.53 8.81 14.07
N ALA A 67 -10.13 8.44 12.93
CA ALA A 67 -11.14 7.39 12.88
C ALA A 67 -10.56 6.03 13.29
N ALA A 68 -9.37 5.69 12.79
CA ALA A 68 -8.67 4.44 13.13
C ALA A 68 -8.42 4.32 14.64
N LEU A 69 -7.93 5.40 15.26
CA LEU A 69 -7.67 5.45 16.70
C LEU A 69 -8.97 5.41 17.52
N ALA A 70 -10.00 6.15 17.09
CA ALA A 70 -11.29 6.17 17.79
C ALA A 70 -11.95 4.78 17.80
N THR A 71 -11.90 4.04 16.68
CA THR A 71 -12.43 2.67 16.59
C THR A 71 -11.69 1.72 17.53
N ALA A 72 -10.35 1.75 17.55
CA ALA A 72 -9.55 0.92 18.46
C ALA A 72 -9.84 1.27 19.92
N HIS A 73 -9.83 2.56 20.26
CA HIS A 73 -10.05 3.03 21.63
C HIS A 73 -11.45 2.67 22.16
N ALA A 74 -12.49 2.76 21.33
CA ALA A 74 -13.84 2.35 21.72
C ALA A 74 -13.91 0.87 22.13
N LYS A 75 -13.26 -0.02 21.37
CA LYS A 75 -13.18 -1.45 21.69
C LYS A 75 -12.38 -1.71 22.97
N TRP A 76 -11.28 -0.99 23.16
CA TRP A 76 -10.44 -1.17 24.35
C TRP A 76 -11.14 -0.69 25.62
N LEU A 77 -11.86 0.43 25.55
CA LEU A 77 -12.66 0.94 26.66
C LEU A 77 -13.82 -0.02 27.01
N GLU A 78 -14.47 -0.62 26.02
CA GLU A 78 -15.51 -1.65 26.24
C GLU A 78 -14.95 -2.88 26.98
N ALA A 79 -13.74 -3.32 26.63
CA ALA A 79 -13.05 -4.41 27.31
C ALA A 79 -12.70 -4.05 28.77
N GLU A 80 -12.14 -2.86 28.99
CA GLU A 80 -11.79 -2.35 30.33
C GLU A 80 -13.02 -2.24 31.23
N GLN A 81 -14.14 -1.70 30.72
CA GLN A 81 -15.40 -1.62 31.46
C GLN A 81 -15.96 -2.99 31.87
N ARG A 82 -15.60 -4.06 31.14
CA ARG A 82 -15.94 -5.45 31.48
C ARG A 82 -14.92 -6.12 32.39
N GLY A 83 -13.94 -5.37 32.90
CA GLY A 83 -12.86 -5.91 33.74
C GLY A 83 -11.88 -6.82 32.99
N LYS A 84 -11.81 -6.70 31.65
CA LYS A 84 -10.88 -7.47 30.82
C LYS A 84 -9.62 -6.67 30.51
N VAL A 85 -8.56 -7.37 30.12
CA VAL A 85 -7.28 -6.77 29.74
C VAL A 85 -7.11 -6.89 28.23
N VAL A 86 -6.70 -5.81 27.58
CA VAL A 86 -6.43 -5.81 26.14
C VAL A 86 -4.94 -5.98 25.88
N GLY A 87 -4.58 -7.01 25.13
CA GLY A 87 -3.26 -7.14 24.52
C GLY A 87 -3.28 -6.57 23.10
N VAL A 88 -2.29 -5.76 22.73
CA VAL A 88 -2.17 -5.16 21.38
C VAL A 88 -0.85 -5.59 20.74
N LEU A 89 -0.93 -6.08 19.51
CA LEU A 89 0.22 -6.39 18.65
C LEU A 89 0.25 -5.42 17.48
N GLY A 90 1.29 -4.58 17.43
CA GLY A 90 1.55 -3.70 16.28
C GLY A 90 2.65 -4.26 15.39
N PHE A 91 2.45 -4.22 14.07
CA PHE A 91 3.50 -4.53 13.10
C PHE A 91 3.48 -3.54 11.92
N ASP A 92 4.68 -3.27 11.42
CA ASP A 92 4.96 -2.39 10.29
C ASP A 92 5.56 -3.22 9.15
N LEU A 93 4.91 -3.22 7.98
CA LEU A 93 5.37 -3.98 6.83
C LEU A 93 6.50 -3.24 6.11
N SER A 94 7.71 -3.81 6.21
CA SER A 94 8.90 -3.23 5.59
C SER A 94 8.78 -3.10 4.08
N ALA A 95 9.10 -1.91 3.56
CA ALA A 95 9.19 -1.62 2.12
C ALA A 95 7.92 -1.97 1.32
N ALA A 96 6.75 -1.81 1.93
CA ALA A 96 5.43 -2.13 1.40
C ALA A 96 5.22 -1.94 -0.11
N PHE A 97 5.56 -0.76 -0.65
CA PHE A 97 5.40 -0.47 -2.07
C PHE A 97 6.44 -1.16 -2.96
N ASP A 98 7.68 -1.28 -2.50
CA ASP A 98 8.77 -1.92 -3.23
C ASP A 98 8.59 -3.45 -3.27
N THR A 99 7.78 -4.01 -2.37
CA THR A 99 7.55 -5.46 -2.22
C THR A 99 6.28 -5.98 -2.89
N VAL A 100 5.50 -5.12 -3.57
CA VAL A 100 4.27 -5.56 -4.26
C VAL A 100 4.62 -6.56 -5.35
N ASN A 101 4.20 -7.81 -5.19
CA ASN A 101 4.47 -8.90 -6.14
C ASN A 101 3.28 -9.12 -7.08
N GLN A 102 3.50 -8.96 -8.39
CA GLN A 102 2.48 -9.21 -9.42
C GLN A 102 1.87 -10.61 -9.36
N LEU A 103 2.64 -11.63 -8.99
CA LEU A 103 2.17 -13.02 -8.91
C LEU A 103 1.14 -13.21 -7.79
N GLN A 104 1.15 -12.34 -6.77
CA GLN A 104 0.17 -12.36 -5.69
C GLN A 104 -0.98 -11.37 -5.96
N LEU A 105 -0.68 -10.20 -6.52
CA LEU A 105 -1.66 -9.15 -6.76
C LEU A 105 -2.61 -9.46 -7.92
N LEU A 106 -2.12 -10.00 -9.05
CA LEU A 106 -2.96 -10.27 -10.22
C LEU A 106 -4.07 -11.29 -9.94
N PRO A 107 -3.81 -12.44 -9.26
CA PRO A 107 -4.89 -13.36 -8.89
C PRO A 107 -5.92 -12.74 -7.94
N LYS A 108 -5.51 -11.80 -7.07
CA LYS A 108 -6.44 -11.08 -6.20
C LYS A 108 -7.34 -10.15 -7.01
N LEU A 109 -6.79 -9.40 -7.96
CA LEU A 109 -7.59 -8.57 -8.88
C LEU A 109 -8.58 -9.41 -9.69
N GLU A 110 -8.15 -10.58 -10.19
CA GLU A 110 -9.01 -11.51 -10.92
C GLU A 110 -10.15 -12.05 -10.05
N LYS A 111 -9.88 -12.44 -8.80
CA LYS A 111 -10.91 -12.85 -7.83
C LYS A 111 -11.91 -11.75 -7.51
N LEU A 112 -11.53 -10.49 -7.65
CA LEU A 112 -12.42 -9.33 -7.51
C LEU A 112 -13.24 -9.07 -8.79
N GLY A 113 -13.15 -9.93 -9.81
CA GLY A 113 -13.89 -9.80 -11.06
C GLY A 113 -13.21 -8.92 -12.11
N ILE A 114 -11.97 -8.48 -11.88
CA ILE A 114 -11.19 -7.72 -12.86
C ILE A 114 -10.55 -8.73 -13.83
N ALA A 115 -11.10 -8.85 -15.03
CA ALA A 115 -10.69 -9.84 -16.01
C ALA A 115 -10.37 -9.23 -17.38
N GLY A 116 -9.96 -10.06 -18.34
CA GLY A 116 -9.82 -9.69 -19.75
C GLY A 116 -8.82 -8.54 -19.98
N THR A 117 -9.26 -7.51 -20.70
CA THR A 117 -8.40 -6.38 -21.09
C THR A 117 -7.91 -5.57 -19.89
N GLN A 118 -8.74 -5.42 -18.86
CA GLN A 118 -8.38 -4.70 -17.63
C GLN A 118 -7.27 -5.42 -16.88
N LEU A 119 -7.39 -6.75 -16.70
CA LEU A 119 -6.35 -7.54 -16.04
C LEU A 119 -5.04 -7.54 -16.83
N LYS A 120 -5.12 -7.63 -18.17
CA LYS A 120 -3.94 -7.49 -19.06
C LYS A 120 -3.28 -6.12 -18.92
N TRP A 121 -4.07 -5.06 -18.74
CA TRP A 121 -3.54 -3.72 -18.49
C TRP A 121 -2.81 -3.66 -17.14
N PHE A 122 -3.37 -4.21 -16.06
CA PHE A 122 -2.67 -4.28 -14.76
C PHE A 122 -1.39 -5.12 -14.83
N HIS A 123 -1.42 -6.24 -15.55
CA HIS A 123 -0.21 -7.04 -15.78
C HIS A 123 0.86 -6.21 -16.50
N SER A 124 0.50 -5.50 -17.58
CA SER A 124 1.41 -4.60 -18.30
C SER A 124 1.90 -3.45 -17.41
N TYR A 125 1.05 -2.90 -16.55
CA TYR A 125 1.42 -1.83 -15.62
C TYR A 125 2.48 -2.27 -14.59
N LEU A 126 2.32 -3.48 -14.04
CA LEU A 126 3.17 -4.03 -12.99
C LEU A 126 4.48 -4.63 -13.53
N THR A 127 4.44 -5.28 -14.69
CA THR A 127 5.63 -5.90 -15.33
C THR A 127 6.33 -4.97 -16.31
N GLY A 128 5.63 -3.93 -16.76
CA GLY A 128 6.12 -2.99 -17.75
C GLY A 128 6.88 -1.85 -17.10
N GLY A 129 8.19 -1.84 -17.31
CA GLY A 129 8.95 -0.60 -17.34
C GLY A 129 10.37 -0.71 -16.80
N TYR A 130 11.13 0.31 -17.16
CA TYR A 130 12.52 0.46 -16.78
C TYR A 130 12.66 1.73 -15.96
N GLN A 131 13.55 1.70 -14.98
CA GLN A 131 13.90 2.85 -14.17
C GLN A 131 15.41 3.04 -14.11
N ARG A 132 15.84 4.27 -13.87
CA ARG A 132 17.23 4.60 -13.60
C ARG A 132 17.30 5.59 -12.43
N VAL A 133 18.40 5.56 -11.70
CA VAL A 133 18.68 6.53 -10.65
C VAL A 133 19.35 7.75 -11.27
N VAL A 134 18.85 8.93 -10.91
CA VAL A 134 19.49 10.21 -11.23
C VAL A 134 19.94 10.84 -9.92
N TRP A 135 21.24 11.09 -9.79
CA TRP A 135 21.85 11.61 -8.57
C TRP A 135 22.96 12.60 -8.89
N ASN A 136 22.86 13.83 -8.38
CA ASN A 136 23.82 14.92 -8.61
C ASN A 136 24.24 15.09 -10.08
N GLY A 137 23.27 15.08 -11.00
CA GLY A 137 23.50 15.23 -12.44
C GLY A 137 24.07 14.00 -13.15
N THR A 138 24.31 12.90 -12.43
CA THR A 138 24.74 11.61 -12.99
C THR A 138 23.56 10.67 -13.11
N GLU A 139 23.54 9.88 -14.18
CA GLU A 139 22.46 8.94 -14.50
C GLU A 139 23.01 7.51 -14.50
N SER A 140 22.30 6.59 -13.84
CA SER A 140 22.59 5.16 -13.97
C SER A 140 22.05 4.61 -15.30
N VAL A 141 22.44 3.39 -15.63
CA VAL A 141 21.77 2.61 -16.67
C VAL A 141 20.30 2.36 -16.28
N PHE A 142 19.47 2.13 -17.29
CA PHE A 142 18.10 1.68 -17.10
C PHE A 142 18.09 0.20 -16.72
N LEU A 143 17.37 -0.12 -15.65
CA LEU A 143 17.11 -1.49 -15.21
C LEU A 143 15.61 -1.78 -15.21
N PRO A 144 15.19 -3.01 -15.50
CA PRO A 144 13.79 -3.41 -15.41
C PRO A 144 13.28 -3.32 -13.96
N VAL A 145 11.98 -3.06 -13.80
CA VAL A 145 11.29 -3.12 -12.51
C VAL A 145 10.60 -4.48 -12.41
N GLU A 146 11.13 -5.35 -11.54
CA GLU A 146 10.62 -6.73 -11.39
C GLU A 146 9.59 -6.88 -10.26
N TYR A 147 9.66 -5.98 -9.28
CA TYR A 147 8.81 -5.97 -8.09
C TYR A 147 8.43 -4.55 -7.72
N GLY A 148 7.32 -4.45 -7.02
CA GLY A 148 6.87 -3.22 -6.42
C GLY A 148 6.09 -2.33 -7.37
N VAL A 149 5.42 -1.37 -6.75
CA VAL A 149 4.84 -0.21 -7.41
C VAL A 149 5.77 0.97 -7.23
N ARG A 150 5.95 1.77 -8.27
CA ARG A 150 6.89 2.89 -8.27
C ARG A 150 6.52 3.88 -7.16
N GLN A 151 7.46 4.22 -6.28
CA GLN A 151 7.22 5.19 -5.20
C GLN A 151 6.99 6.59 -5.79
N GLY A 152 5.73 7.04 -5.82
CA GLY A 152 5.28 8.21 -6.59
C GLY A 152 4.16 7.88 -7.58
N SER A 153 3.81 6.61 -7.72
CA SER A 153 2.60 6.13 -8.36
C SER A 153 1.34 6.60 -7.63
N ILE A 154 0.33 6.95 -8.43
CA ILE A 154 -1.01 7.29 -7.96
C ILE A 154 -1.81 6.01 -7.67
N LEU A 155 -1.60 4.98 -8.49
CA LEU A 155 -2.28 3.70 -8.40
C LEU A 155 -1.66 2.75 -7.36
N GLY A 156 -0.37 2.92 -7.07
CA GLY A 156 0.39 2.07 -6.16
C GLY A 156 -0.25 1.87 -4.78
N PRO A 157 -0.68 2.95 -4.08
CA PRO A 157 -1.34 2.84 -2.78
C PRO A 157 -2.57 1.93 -2.78
N ILE A 158 -3.48 2.06 -3.75
CA ILE A 158 -4.70 1.26 -3.77
C ILE A 158 -4.42 -0.21 -4.15
N LEU A 159 -3.44 -0.46 -5.03
CA LEU A 159 -3.00 -1.82 -5.36
C LEU A 159 -2.36 -2.51 -4.17
N TYR A 160 -1.59 -1.78 -3.37
CA TYR A 160 -1.06 -2.28 -2.12
C TYR A 160 -2.17 -2.67 -1.15
N LEU A 161 -3.21 -1.84 -0.99
CA LEU A 161 -4.37 -2.18 -0.15
C LEU A 161 -5.06 -3.47 -0.60
N VAL A 162 -5.21 -3.69 -1.92
CA VAL A 162 -5.77 -4.94 -2.46
C VAL A 162 -4.87 -6.13 -2.10
N LEU A 163 -3.54 -5.97 -2.18
CA LEU A 163 -2.61 -7.02 -1.83
C LEU A 163 -2.76 -7.44 -0.36
N VAL A 164 -2.87 -6.48 0.56
CA VAL A 164 -2.94 -6.74 2.02
C VAL A 164 -4.36 -6.85 2.58
N ALA A 165 -5.39 -6.84 1.72
CA ALA A 165 -6.79 -6.83 2.15
C ALA A 165 -7.19 -8.03 3.02
N ASP A 166 -6.49 -9.17 2.90
CA ASP A 166 -6.74 -10.40 3.67
C ASP A 166 -5.66 -10.68 4.72
N VAL A 167 -4.74 -9.75 4.99
CA VAL A 167 -3.61 -10.01 5.91
C VAL A 167 -4.09 -10.37 7.31
N THR A 168 -5.14 -9.70 7.80
CA THR A 168 -5.68 -9.91 9.16
C THR A 168 -6.46 -11.23 9.27
N SER A 169 -7.16 -11.63 8.21
CA SER A 169 -7.84 -12.93 8.17
C SER A 169 -6.85 -14.09 8.04
N CYS A 170 -5.74 -13.90 7.31
CA CYS A 170 -4.66 -14.89 7.22
C CYS A 170 -3.99 -15.20 8.56
N VAL A 171 -3.92 -14.23 9.48
CA VAL A 171 -3.39 -14.42 10.84
C VAL A 171 -4.46 -14.82 11.87
N GLY A 172 -5.68 -15.11 11.42
CA GLY A 172 -6.76 -15.62 12.26
C GLY A 172 -7.41 -14.58 13.19
N VAL A 173 -7.23 -13.28 12.91
CA VAL A 173 -7.85 -12.22 13.71
C VAL A 173 -9.21 -11.84 13.14
N GLY A 174 -10.19 -11.69 14.03
CA GLY A 174 -11.55 -11.30 13.67
C GLY A 174 -11.60 -9.92 13.01
N ASN A 175 -12.60 -9.71 12.15
CA ASN A 175 -12.74 -8.46 11.38
C ASN A 175 -12.89 -7.20 12.24
N GLU A 176 -13.20 -7.32 13.54
CA GLU A 176 -13.37 -6.20 14.46
C GLU A 176 -12.20 -6.02 15.44
N ASP A 177 -11.25 -6.95 15.46
CA ASP A 177 -10.14 -6.99 16.41
C ASP A 177 -8.83 -6.47 15.82
N ASN A 178 -8.94 -5.54 14.88
CA ASN A 178 -7.82 -4.98 14.15
C ASN A 178 -8.07 -3.56 13.66
N SER A 179 -6.99 -2.83 13.41
CA SER A 179 -6.98 -1.51 12.77
C SER A 179 -5.72 -1.40 11.91
N GLY A 180 -5.90 -1.13 10.63
CA GLY A 180 -4.82 -0.92 9.67
C GLY A 180 -4.81 0.52 9.16
N TYR A 181 -3.62 1.09 8.99
CA TYR A 181 -3.42 2.34 8.28
C TYR A 181 -2.24 2.19 7.33
N ALA A 182 -2.56 1.96 6.04
CA ALA A 182 -1.55 1.63 5.03
C ALA A 182 -0.79 0.35 5.41
N ASP A 183 0.50 0.46 5.70
CA ASP A 183 1.43 -0.59 6.11
C ASP A 183 1.50 -0.84 7.62
N ASP A 184 0.99 0.09 8.43
CA ASP A 184 0.84 -0.08 9.87
C ASP A 184 -0.40 -0.92 10.18
N PHE A 185 -0.24 -2.01 10.93
CA PHE A 185 -1.33 -2.84 11.41
C PHE A 185 -1.27 -3.03 12.92
N PHE A 186 -2.42 -2.92 13.56
CA PHE A 186 -2.63 -3.18 14.97
C PHE A 186 -3.70 -4.26 15.10
N LEU A 187 -3.37 -5.33 15.81
CA LEU A 187 -4.28 -6.42 16.18
C LEU A 187 -4.44 -6.40 17.69
N TRP A 188 -5.58 -6.81 18.21
CA TRP A 188 -5.76 -6.94 19.65
C TRP A 188 -6.56 -8.17 20.04
N ALA A 189 -6.40 -8.57 21.30
CA ALA A 189 -7.16 -9.65 21.93
C ALA A 189 -7.54 -9.21 23.35
N VAL A 190 -8.68 -9.73 23.83
CA VAL A 190 -9.33 -9.34 25.09
C VAL A 190 -9.55 -10.56 25.99
#